data_AF-A0A1A7WCR6-F1
#
_entry.id   AF-A0A1A7WCR6-F1
#
_cell.length_a   1.000
_cell.length_b   1.000
_cell.length_c   1.000
_cell.angle_alpha   90.00
_cell.angle_beta   90.00
_cell.angle_gamma   90.00
#
_symmetry.space_group_name_H-M   'P 1'
#
loop_
_entity.id
_entity.type
_entity.pdbx_description
1 polymer ?
#
loop_
_entity_poly.entity_id
_entity_poly.type
_entity_poly.pdbx_seq_one_letter_code
_entity_poly.pdbx_strand_id
1 'polypeptide(L)' 'MMGEKSLECEMAEFCDGEGHSFVYCNARSGGGCRVEEVSEDQGKSFTLLNSALVETGHGCQGSVVSFPAQAE' A
#
# COMPACT_ATOMS: atom_id res chain seq x y z
N MET A 1 17.62 -11.12 11.03
CA MET A 1 16.80 -10.06 10.40
C MET A 1 15.40 -10.65 10.30
N MET A 2 14.55 -10.38 11.28
CA MET A 2 13.13 -10.77 11.19
C MET A 2 12.59 -9.90 10.05
N GLY A 3 12.11 -10.49 8.96
CA GLY A 3 11.53 -9.72 7.86
C GLY A 3 10.50 -8.74 8.43
N GLU A 4 10.45 -7.52 7.88
CA GLU A 4 9.51 -6.50 8.31
C GLU A 4 8.10 -7.10 8.27
N LYS A 5 7.57 -7.40 9.45
CA LYS A 5 6.29 -8.09 9.57
C LYS A 5 5.21 -7.06 9.25
N SER A 6 4.50 -7.28 8.14
CA SER A 6 3.25 -6.57 7.87
C SER A 6 2.19 -6.97 8.90
N LEU A 7 1.42 -5.99 9.34
CA LEU A 7 0.37 -6.12 10.36
C LEU A 7 -0.99 -5.72 9.76
N GLU A 8 -1.75 -4.83 10.41
CA GLU A 8 -3.01 -4.33 9.85
C GLU A 8 -2.78 -3.64 8.50
N CYS A 9 -3.64 -3.89 7.51
CA CYS A 9 -3.58 -3.24 6.21
C CYS A 9 -4.98 -2.84 5.71
N GLU A 10 -4.99 -1.81 4.87
CA GLU A 10 -6.12 -1.49 4.01
C GLU A 10 -5.64 -1.48 2.55
N MET A 11 -6.55 -1.75 1.63
CA MET A 11 -6.28 -1.80 0.19
C MET A 11 -7.21 -0.88 -0.56
N ALA A 12 -6.70 -0.26 -1.62
CA ALA A 12 -7.50 0.56 -2.53
C ALA A 12 -7.20 0.18 -3.98
N GLU A 13 -8.27 0.05 -4.78
CA GLU A 13 -8.16 -0.13 -6.22
C GLU A 13 -8.01 1.23 -6.90
N PHE A 14 -7.11 1.34 -7.88
CA PHE A 14 -6.97 2.51 -8.73
C PHE A 14 -6.71 2.11 -10.18
N CYS A 15 -6.99 3.02 -11.11
CA CYS A 15 -6.72 2.79 -12.53
C CYS A 15 -5.69 3.79 -13.06
N ASP A 16 -4.87 3.35 -14.01
CA ASP A 16 -4.03 4.25 -14.79
C ASP A 16 -4.83 5.00 -15.88
N GLY A 17 -4.15 5.85 -16.65
CA GLY A 17 -4.77 6.59 -17.75
C GLY A 17 -5.23 5.73 -18.93
N GLU A 18 -4.78 4.48 -19.02
CA GLU A 18 -5.17 3.50 -20.05
C GLU A 18 -6.34 2.62 -19.56
N GLY A 19 -6.74 2.73 -18.29
CA GLY A 19 -7.83 1.99 -17.68
C GLY A 19 -7.41 0.63 -17.08
N HIS A 20 -6.10 0.35 -16.98
CA HIS A 20 -5.63 -0.83 -16.26
C HIS A 20 -5.89 -0.66 -14.75
N SER A 21 -6.45 -1.69 -14.11
CA SER A 21 -6.71 -1.69 -12.67
C SER A 21 -5.53 -2.26 -11.89
N PHE A 22 -5.24 -1.61 -10.77
CA PHE A 22 -4.20 -1.97 -9.82
C PHE A 22 -4.78 -1.99 -8.42
N VAL A 23 -4.26 -2.87 -7.57
CA VAL A 23 -4.58 -2.90 -6.13
C VAL A 23 -3.35 -2.45 -5.36
N TYR A 24 -3.47 -1.32 -4.65
CA TYR A 24 -2.45 -0.86 -3.71
C TYR A 24 -2.77 -1.38 -2.31
N CYS A 25 -1.77 -1.95 -1.64
CA CYS A 25 -1.83 -2.38 -0.25
C CYS A 25 -0.93 -1.49 0.61
N ASN A 26 -1.50 -0.93 1.67
CA ASN A 26 -0.76 -0.19 2.69
C ASN A 26 -0.86 -0.93 4.02
N ALA A 27 0.24 -1.53 4.46
CA ALA A 27 0.29 -2.28 5.70
C ALA A 27 1.13 -1.56 6.77
N ARG A 28 0.62 -1.55 8.00
CA ARG A 28 1.40 -1.19 9.19
C ARG A 28 2.59 -2.13 9.31
N SER A 29 3.72 -1.57 9.75
CA SER A 29 4.91 -2.34 10.08
C SER A 29 5.58 -1.82 11.35
N GLY A 30 6.33 -2.70 12.01
CA GLY A 30 7.21 -2.33 13.13
C GLY A 30 8.59 -1.83 12.71
N GLY A 31 8.85 -1.73 11.40
CA GLY A 31 10.15 -1.39 10.80
C GLY A 31 10.43 0.12 10.65
N GLY A 32 9.53 0.98 11.14
CA GLY A 32 9.69 2.44 11.08
C GLY A 32 9.12 3.09 9.82
N CYS A 33 8.72 2.31 8.82
CA CYS A 33 7.90 2.73 7.68
C CYS A 33 6.79 1.70 7.41
N ARG A 34 5.77 2.08 6.64
CA ARG A 34 4.75 1.18 6.10
C ARG A 34 5.38 0.16 5.16
N VAL A 35 4.75 -1.01 5.03
CA VAL A 35 5.00 -1.91 3.91
C VAL A 35 3.99 -1.57 2.82
N GLU A 36 4.48 -1.15 1.67
CA GLU A 36 3.68 -0.73 0.52
C GLU A 36 3.88 -1.74 -0.61
N GLU A 37 2.78 -2.26 -1.16
CA GLU A 37 2.83 -3.21 -2.26
C GLU A 37 1.76 -2.89 -3.31
N VAL A 38 2.02 -3.27 -4.56
CA VAL A 38 1.07 -3.15 -5.66
C VAL A 38 0.83 -4.49 -6.35
N SER A 39 -0.41 -4.74 -6.70
CA SER A 39 -0.85 -5.89 -7.48
C SER A 39 -1.39 -5.41 -8.83
N GLU A 40 -0.91 -6.02 -9.92
CA GLU A 40 -1.44 -5.83 -11.28
C GLU A 40 -2.42 -6.95 -11.69
N ASP A 41 -2.63 -7.96 -10.84
CA ASP A 41 -3.33 -9.21 -11.19
C ASP A 41 -4.54 -9.52 -10.29
N GLN A 42 -5.23 -8.46 -9.83
CA GLN A 42 -6.42 -8.53 -8.97
C GLN A 42 -6.15 -9.15 -7.59
N GLY A 43 -4.97 -8.88 -7.03
CA GLY A 43 -4.57 -9.26 -5.68
C GLY A 43 -4.01 -10.68 -5.57
N LYS A 44 -3.61 -11.31 -6.68
CA LYS A 44 -3.02 -12.65 -6.63
C LYS A 44 -1.53 -12.60 -6.29
N SER A 45 -0.83 -11.57 -6.76
CA SER A 45 0.57 -11.34 -6.46
C SER A 45 0.84 -9.85 -6.21
N PHE A 46 1.80 -9.59 -5.34
CA PHE A 46 2.14 -8.24 -4.89
C PHE A 46 3.63 -7.97 -5.06
N THR A 47 3.94 -6.80 -5.57
CA THR A 47 5.31 -6.30 -5.74
C THR A 47 5.57 -5.18 -4.74
N LEU A 48 6.66 -5.31 -3.99
CA LEU A 48 7.07 -4.33 -2.99
C LEU A 48 7.42 -2.98 -3.64
N LEU A 49 6.91 -1.90 -3.06
CA LEU A 49 7.26 -0.53 -3.40
C LEU A 49 8.29 0.01 -2.41
N ASN A 50 9.05 1.04 -2.83
CA ASN A 50 9.93 1.76 -1.92
C ASN A 50 9.09 2.68 -1.03
N SER A 51 8.86 2.28 0.23
CA SER A 51 8.00 3.05 1.13
C SER A 51 8.66 4.36 1.60
N ALA A 52 7.86 5.42 1.60
CA ALA A 52 8.22 6.72 2.18
C ALA A 52 7.31 7.12 3.37
N LEU A 53 6.39 6.24 3.77
CA LEU A 53 5.38 6.53 4.78
C LEU A 53 5.85 6.05 6.17
N VAL A 54 6.31 6.99 6.98
CA VAL A 54 6.92 6.71 8.29
C VAL A 54 5.90 6.18 9.30
N GLU A 55 6.33 5.21 10.11
CA GLU A 55 5.64 4.70 11.28
C GLU A 55 6.34 5.17 12.57
N THR A 56 5.56 5.50 13.58
CA THR A 56 6.09 5.88 14.90
C THR A 56 6.11 4.68 15.84
N GLY A 57 7.19 4.48 16.60
CA GLY A 57 7.26 3.43 17.63
C GLY A 57 7.09 2.01 17.02
N HIS A 58 6.01 1.32 17.40
CA HIS A 58 5.64 0.00 16.86
C HIS A 58 4.62 0.07 15.72
N GLY A 59 4.46 1.24 15.11
CA GLY A 59 3.46 1.55 14.09
C GLY A 59 2.04 1.67 14.61
N CYS A 60 1.15 2.16 13.75
CA CYS A 60 -0.27 2.35 14.04
C CYS A 60 -1.16 1.87 12.88
N GLN A 61 -2.40 1.48 13.15
CA GLN A 61 -3.37 1.28 12.07
C GLN A 61 -3.58 2.59 11.29
N GLY A 62 -3.81 2.47 9.99
CA GLY A 62 -4.05 3.59 9.10
C GLY A 62 -4.98 3.18 7.97
N SER A 63 -5.51 4.16 7.26
CA SER A 63 -6.47 3.96 6.17
C SER A 63 -5.92 4.47 4.84
N VAL A 64 -6.35 3.84 3.75
CA VAL A 64 -6.12 4.29 2.39
C VAL A 64 -7.43 4.21 1.61
N VAL A 65 -7.67 5.22 0.78
CA VAL A 65 -8.81 5.26 -0.14
C VAL A 65 -8.33 5.76 -1.50
N SER A 66 -8.98 5.29 -2.56
CA SER A 66 -8.83 5.87 -3.89
C SER A 66 -10.00 6.80 -4.20
N PHE A 67 -9.73 7.81 -5.01
CA PHE A 67 -10.73 8.74 -5.52
C PHE A 67 -10.35 9.17 -6.94
N PRO A 68 -11.32 9.58 -7.78
CA PRO A 68 -11.02 10.03 -9.14
C PRO A 68 -10.06 11.21 -9.15
N ALA A 69 -9.08 11.18 -10.06
CA ALA A 69 -8.21 12.32 -10.28
C ALA A 69 -9.04 13.55 -10.72
N GLN A 70 -8.72 14.71 -10.18
CA GLN A 70 -9.33 15.97 -10.61
C GLN A 70 -8.70 16.39 -11.94
N ALA A 71 -9.53 16.81 -12.90
CA ALA A 71 -9.02 17.45 -14.11
C ALA A 71 -8.33 18.77 -13.73
N GLU A 72 -7.16 19.03 -14.33
CA GLU A 72 -6.46 20.32 -14.22
C GLU A 72 -7.29 21.49 -14.78
#